data_AF-A0A7Y0PXE0-F1
#
_entry.id   AF-A0A7Y0PXE0-F1
#
_cell.length_a   1.000
_cell.length_b   1.000
_cell.length_c   1.000
_cell.angle_alpha   90.00
_cell.angle_beta   90.00
_cell.angle_gamma   90.00
#
_symmetry.space_group_name_H-M   'P 1'
#
loop_
_entity.id
_entity.type
_entity.pdbx_description
1 polymer ?
#
loop_
_entity_poly.entity_id
_entity_poly.type
_entity_poly.pdbx_seq_one_letter_code
_entity_poly.pdbx_strand_id
1 'polypeptide(L)' 'MAVPKKKTSKGKRNQRHAIWKGKAATAAQRALSIGKSVLSGRAQGFVYPMQESDDDES' A
#
# COMPACT_ATOMS: atom_id res chain seq x y z
N MET A 1 -0.17 -1.86 36.62
CA MET A 1 -0.56 -1.69 35.21
C MET A 1 -2.05 -1.40 35.13
N ALA A 2 -2.46 -0.48 34.25
CA ALA A 2 -3.88 -0.17 34.09
C ALA A 2 -4.61 -1.31 33.36
N VAL A 3 -5.72 -1.77 33.95
CA VAL A 3 -6.59 -2.80 33.36
C VAL A 3 -7.95 -2.22 33.01
N PRO A 4 -8.56 -2.64 31.89
CA PRO A 4 -9.88 -2.14 31.52
C PRO A 4 -10.93 -2.66 32.50
N LYS A 5 -11.66 -1.74 33.13
CA LYS A 5 -12.73 -2.10 34.08
C LYS A 5 -13.89 -2.83 33.41
N LYS A 6 -14.15 -2.56 32.12
CA LYS A 6 -15.22 -3.14 31.31
C LYS A 6 -14.75 -3.38 29.88
N LYS A 7 -15.38 -4.35 29.21
CA LYS A 7 -15.15 -4.62 27.78
C LYS A 7 -15.61 -3.44 26.93
N THR A 8 -14.87 -3.13 25.87
CA THR A 8 -15.31 -2.17 24.86
C THR A 8 -16.56 -2.65 24.13
N SER A 9 -17.52 -1.77 23.87
CA SER A 9 -18.71 -2.09 23.07
C SER A 9 -18.34 -2.62 21.67
N LYS A 10 -19.22 -3.46 21.10
CA LYS A 10 -19.03 -4.01 19.75
C LYS A 10 -18.81 -2.89 18.71
N GLY A 11 -19.56 -1.80 18.80
CA GLY A 11 -19.44 -0.63 17.92
C GLY A 11 -18.05 0.01 17.97
N LYS A 12 -17.55 0.37 19.16
CA LYS A 12 -16.23 1.00 19.32
C LYS A 12 -15.08 0.09 18.90
N ARG A 13 -15.20 -1.24 19.10
CA ARG A 13 -14.23 -2.22 18.59
C ARG A 13 -14.23 -2.25 17.05
N ASN A 14 -15.42 -2.34 16.45
CA ASN A 14 -15.56 -2.44 15.00
C ASN A 14 -15.10 -1.15 14.29
N GLN A 15 -15.34 0.03 14.86
CA GLN A 15 -14.83 1.30 14.33
C GLN A 15 -13.30 1.32 14.27
N ARG A 16 -12.62 0.91 15.34
CA ARG A 16 -11.15 0.80 15.35
C ARG A 16 -10.63 -0.18 14.29
N HIS A 17 -11.32 -1.31 14.12
CA HIS A 17 -10.98 -2.29 13.09
C HIS A 17 -11.22 -1.76 11.67
N ALA A 18 -12.28 -0.97 11.45
CA ALA A 18 -12.55 -0.31 10.17
C ALA A 18 -11.45 0.69 9.80
N ILE A 19 -10.94 1.46 10.76
CA ILE A 19 -9.80 2.37 10.55
C ILE A 19 -8.56 1.59 10.10
N TRP A 20 -8.28 0.44 10.73
CA TRP A 20 -7.16 -0.41 10.31
C TRP A 20 -7.32 -0.92 8.88
N LYS A 21 -8.52 -1.37 8.50
CA LYS A 21 -8.85 -1.78 7.11
C LYS A 21 -8.79 -0.62 6.12
N GLY A 22 -9.19 0.59 6.53
CA GLY A 22 -9.17 1.78 5.67
C GLY A 22 -7.77 2.13 5.17
N LYS A 23 -6.73 1.90 5.99
CA LYS A 23 -5.33 2.09 5.59
C LYS A 23 -4.94 1.23 4.38
N ALA A 24 -5.41 -0.02 4.33
CA ALA A 24 -5.15 -0.92 3.22
C ALA A 24 -5.81 -0.44 1.91
N ALA A 25 -7.03 0.10 1.99
CA ALA A 25 -7.72 0.65 0.83
C ALA A 25 -6.95 1.85 0.23
N THR A 26 -6.46 2.76 1.07
CA THR A 26 -5.64 3.90 0.62
C THR A 26 -4.32 3.44 -0.01
N ALA A 27 -3.66 2.43 0.56
CA ALA A 27 -2.45 1.85 0.00
C ALA A 27 -2.70 1.22 -1.38
N ALA A 28 -3.79 0.47 -1.54
CA ALA A 28 -4.18 -0.15 -2.80
C ALA A 28 -4.44 0.89 -3.90
N GLN A 29 -5.14 1.98 -3.58
CA GLN A 29 -5.39 3.07 -4.53
C GLN A 29 -4.09 3.72 -5.02
N ARG A 30 -3.14 3.97 -4.11
CA ARG A 30 -1.82 4.51 -4.47
C ARG A 30 -1.03 3.55 -5.33
N ALA A 31 -1.00 2.26 -4.96
CA ALA A 31 -0.30 1.22 -5.73
C ALA A 31 -0.84 1.11 -7.16
N LEU A 32 -2.16 1.12 -7.35
CA LEU A 32 -2.77 1.12 -8.69
C LEU A 32 -2.39 2.36 -9.52
N SER A 33 -2.39 3.54 -8.90
CA SER A 33 -1.97 4.78 -9.57
C SER A 33 -0.50 4.72 -10.00
N ILE A 34 0.37 4.20 -9.13
CA ILE A 34 1.80 4.03 -9.41
C ILE A 34 1.99 3.02 -10.55
N GLY A 35 1.36 1.85 -10.48
CA GLY A 35 1.46 0.83 -11.54
C GLY A 35 1.05 1.35 -12.91
N LYS A 36 -0.05 2.11 -13.00
CA LYS A 36 -0.46 2.76 -14.25
C LYS A 36 0.58 3.77 -14.76
N SER A 37 1.16 4.55 -13.85
CA SER A 37 2.19 5.53 -14.18
C SER A 37 3.44 4.86 -14.74
N VAL A 38 3.88 3.76 -14.11
CA VAL A 38 5.01 2.92 -14.56
C VAL A 38 4.74 2.33 -15.95
N LEU A 39 3.59 1.69 -16.14
CA LEU A 39 3.24 1.04 -17.41
C LEU A 39 3.12 2.02 -18.58
N SER A 40 2.76 3.27 -18.32
CA SER A 40 2.63 4.28 -19.37
C SER A 40 3.96 4.79 -19.93
N GLY A 41 5.10 4.52 -19.27
CA GLY A 41 6.43 4.99 -19.69
C GLY A 41 6.65 6.52 -19.65
N ARG A 42 5.64 7.30 -19.23
CA ARG A 42 5.69 8.78 -19.20
C ARG A 42 6.32 9.33 -17.92
N ALA A 43 6.47 8.50 -16.90
CA ALA A 43 6.95 8.91 -15.59
C ALA A 43 8.49 8.85 -15.53
N GLN A 44 9.12 10.03 -15.39
CA GLN A 44 10.57 10.19 -15.36
C GLN A 44 11.20 10.04 -13.95
N GLY A 45 10.39 9.75 -12.93
CA GLY A 45 10.82 9.72 -11.53
C GLY A 45 11.17 8.34 -10.96
N PHE A 46 11.03 7.27 -11.75
CA PHE A 46 11.32 5.90 -11.30
C PHE A 46 12.69 5.46 -11.82
N VAL A 47 13.57 5.00 -10.93
CA VAL A 47 14.86 4.40 -11.27
C VAL A 47 14.72 2.89 -11.13
N TYR A 48 14.89 2.17 -12.23
CA TYR A 48 14.89 0.70 -12.25
C TYR A 48 16.35 0.25 -12.22
N PRO A 49 16.81 -0.42 -11.15
CA PRO A 49 18.10 -1.09 -11.18
C PRO A 49 17.95 -2.28 -12.12
N MET A 50 18.32 -2.10 -13.39
CA MET A 50 18.50 -3.20 -14.32
C MET A 50 19.71 -3.98 -13.81
N GLN A 51 19.52 -5.28 -13.49
CA GLN A 51 20.66 -6.19 -13.57
C GLN A 51 21.07 -6.18 -15.04
N GLU A 52 22.34 -5.91 -15.28
CA GLU A 52 22.97 -5.99 -16.59
C GLU A 52 22.71 -7.40 -17.13
N SER A 53 21.62 -7.58 -17.87
CA SER A 53 21.41 -8.72 -18.73
C SER A 53 22.05 -8.32 -20.05
N ASP A 54 23.16 -8.99 -20.35
CA ASP A 54 23.76 -9.07 -21.67
C ASP A 54 22.66 -9.40 -22.70
N ASP A 55 22.09 -8.39 -23.34
CA ASP A 55 21.31 -8.50 -24.58
C ASP A 55 21.83 -7.42 -25.56
N ASP A 56 23.15 -7.43 -25.76
CA ASP A 56 23.69 -7.39 -27.12
C ASP A 56 23.37 -8.77 -27.74
N GLU A 57 22.35 -8.86 -28.61
CA GLU A 57 22.23 -9.81 -29.75
C GLU A 57 20.77 -9.88 -30.26
N SER A 58 20.44 -9.08 -31.29
CA SER A 58 19.67 -9.41 -32.51
C SER A 58 19.06 -8.17 -33.17
#